data_AF-A0A9X9A0R1-F1
#
_entry.id   AF-A0A9X9A0R1-F1
#
_cell.length_a   1.000
_cell.length_b   1.000
_cell.length_c   1.000
_cell.angle_alpha   90.00
_cell.angle_beta   90.00
_cell.angle_gamma   90.00
#
_symmetry.space_group_name_H-M   'P 1'
#
loop_
_entity.id
_entity.type
_entity.pdbx_description
1 polymer ?
#
loop_
_entity_poly.entity_id
_entity_poly.type
_entity_poly.pdbx_seq_one_letter_code
_entity_poly.pdbx_strand_id
1 'polypeptide(L)'
;QELRKELEEKGHEFQTKSDTEVLLHAYLEWQEDCVQHLNGIFAFGIWDERFGKLMLGRDHLGVKPLFFAQRGSAILFGSELKVLLSHPLVDAEVDKEGLSEIFCLGPTRTPGHAIFKDIHEVRAGHYMTFTSNGSTTTQYWKLESKKHVDDIDTTVETIR
;
A
#
# COMPACT_ATOMS: atom_id res chain seq x y z
N GLN A 1 2.68 -13.72 -13.38
CA GLN A 1 3.53 -14.13 -14.53
C GLN A 1 3.37 -13.18 -15.72
N GLU A 2 2.17 -12.65 -15.97
CA GLU A 2 1.94 -11.68 -17.05
C GLU A 2 2.79 -10.40 -16.94
N LEU A 3 2.84 -9.77 -15.75
CA LEU A 3 3.61 -8.53 -15.57
C LEU A 3 5.11 -8.69 -15.81
N ARG A 4 5.71 -9.81 -15.38
CA ARG A 4 7.12 -10.10 -15.67
C ARG A 4 7.37 -10.15 -17.16
N LYS A 5 6.51 -10.85 -17.89
CA LYS A 5 6.64 -10.99 -19.35
C LYS A 5 6.51 -9.63 -20.05
N GLU A 6 5.55 -8.80 -19.62
CA GLU A 6 5.40 -7.43 -20.13
C GLU A 6 6.68 -6.59 -19.91
N LEU A 7 7.30 -6.71 -18.73
CA LEU A 7 8.56 -6.03 -18.43
C LEU A 7 9.74 -6.60 -19.25
N GLU A 8 9.81 -7.91 -19.45
CA GLU A 8 10.82 -8.56 -20.31
C GLU A 8 10.69 -8.05 -21.77
N GLU A 9 9.46 -7.91 -22.29
CA GLU A 9 9.19 -7.34 -23.62
C GLU A 9 9.60 -5.87 -23.73
N LYS A 10 9.63 -5.14 -22.61
CA LYS A 10 10.14 -3.77 -22.49
C LYS A 10 11.66 -3.69 -22.30
N GLY A 11 12.35 -4.83 -22.25
CA GLY A 11 13.81 -4.91 -22.15
C GLY A 11 14.35 -5.02 -20.73
N HIS A 12 13.51 -5.31 -19.73
CA HIS A 12 13.97 -5.60 -18.38
C HIS A 12 14.54 -7.03 -18.27
N GLU A 13 15.72 -7.15 -17.69
CA GLU A 13 16.35 -8.43 -17.39
C GLU A 13 16.21 -8.76 -15.90
N PHE A 14 15.71 -9.95 -15.59
CA PHE A 14 15.49 -10.41 -14.22
C PHE A 14 16.58 -11.40 -13.78
N GLN A 15 17.10 -11.21 -12.58
CA GLN A 15 18.10 -12.09 -11.95
C GLN A 15 17.47 -13.16 -11.07
N THR A 16 16.31 -12.88 -10.48
CA THR A 16 15.61 -13.78 -9.57
C THR A 16 14.24 -14.16 -10.11
N LYS A 17 13.46 -14.91 -9.33
CA LYS A 17 12.03 -15.19 -9.57
C LYS A 17 11.15 -14.54 -8.50
N SER A 18 11.69 -13.59 -7.73
CA SER A 18 10.98 -12.94 -6.63
C SER A 18 10.00 -11.88 -7.13
N ASP A 19 8.82 -11.80 -6.51
CA ASP A 19 7.85 -10.74 -6.76
C ASP A 19 8.41 -9.36 -6.40
N THR A 20 9.34 -9.28 -5.44
CA THR A 20 10.01 -8.01 -5.06
C THR A 20 10.81 -7.44 -6.23
N GLU A 21 11.45 -8.29 -7.03
CA GLU A 21 12.19 -7.84 -8.20
C GLU A 21 11.24 -7.37 -9.30
N VAL A 22 10.12 -8.08 -9.51
CA VAL A 22 9.08 -7.64 -10.44
C VAL A 22 8.54 -6.26 -10.06
N LEU A 23 8.26 -6.03 -8.77
CA LEU A 23 7.86 -4.72 -8.26
C LEU A 23 8.92 -3.64 -8.53
N LEU A 24 10.20 -3.93 -8.26
CA LEU A 24 11.28 -2.97 -8.50
C LEU A 24 11.37 -2.58 -9.98
N HIS A 25 11.33 -3.56 -10.88
CA HIS A 25 11.37 -3.30 -12.31
C HIS A 25 10.14 -2.53 -12.79
N ALA A 26 8.95 -2.85 -12.28
CA ALA A 26 7.74 -2.09 -12.56
C ALA A 26 7.86 -0.62 -12.11
N TYR A 27 8.44 -0.37 -10.93
CA TYR A 27 8.70 0.99 -10.47
C TYR A 27 9.77 1.70 -11.31
N LEU A 28 10.79 1.01 -11.80
CA LEU A 28 11.79 1.62 -12.67
C LEU A 28 11.20 2.03 -14.03
N GLU A 29 10.26 1.26 -14.56
CA GLU A 29 9.57 1.53 -15.82
C GLU A 29 8.51 2.63 -15.68
N TRP A 30 7.64 2.52 -14.67
CA TRP A 30 6.43 3.35 -14.55
C TRP A 30 6.39 4.25 -13.31
N GLN A 31 7.42 4.23 -12.46
CA GLN A 31 7.46 4.98 -11.20
C GLN A 31 6.23 4.71 -10.34
N GLU A 32 5.56 5.73 -9.80
CA GLU A 32 4.35 5.56 -8.99
C GLU A 32 3.21 4.89 -9.73
N ASP A 33 3.12 5.02 -11.06
CA ASP A 33 2.05 4.41 -11.86
C ASP A 33 2.18 2.88 -11.94
N CYS A 34 3.30 2.31 -11.47
CA CYS A 34 3.50 0.86 -11.40
C CYS A 34 2.37 0.14 -10.64
N VAL A 35 1.74 0.80 -9.66
CA VAL A 35 0.62 0.25 -8.88
C VAL A 35 -0.60 -0.11 -9.73
N GLN A 36 -0.76 0.52 -10.90
CA GLN A 36 -1.83 0.20 -11.86
C GLN A 36 -1.61 -1.15 -12.54
N HIS A 37 -0.36 -1.63 -12.57
CA HIS A 37 0.04 -2.87 -13.24
C HIS A 37 0.15 -4.05 -12.27
N LEU A 38 0.21 -3.79 -10.96
CA LEU A 38 0.28 -4.83 -9.94
C LEU A 38 -1.09 -5.49 -9.77
N ASN A 39 -1.17 -6.81 -9.85
CA ASN A 39 -2.38 -7.56 -9.51
C ASN A 39 -2.06 -8.58 -8.41
N GLY A 40 -2.68 -8.40 -7.24
CA GLY A 40 -2.50 -9.25 -6.08
C GLY A 40 -2.55 -8.51 -4.75
N ILE A 41 -2.16 -9.21 -3.68
CA ILE A 41 -2.03 -8.67 -2.32
C ILE A 41 -0.59 -8.20 -2.09
N PHE A 42 -0.40 -6.97 -1.63
CA PHE A 42 0.91 -6.36 -1.48
C PHE A 42 0.91 -5.18 -0.51
N ALA A 43 2.05 -5.00 0.13
CA ALA A 43 2.41 -3.80 0.85
C ALA A 43 3.92 -3.59 0.65
N PHE A 44 4.34 -2.41 0.21
CA PHE A 44 5.75 -2.17 -0.11
C PHE A 44 6.21 -0.77 0.27
N GLY A 45 7.52 -0.62 0.38
CA GLY A 45 8.22 0.67 0.44
C GLY A 45 9.35 0.71 -0.58
N ILE A 46 9.43 1.76 -1.39
CA ILE A 46 10.52 2.00 -2.35
C ILE A 46 11.14 3.35 -2.05
N TRP A 47 12.44 3.36 -1.79
CA TRP A 47 13.23 4.58 -1.70
C TRP A 47 13.92 4.80 -3.04
N ASP A 48 13.62 5.93 -3.69
CA ASP A 48 14.29 6.36 -4.90
C ASP A 48 15.25 7.52 -4.58
N GLU A 49 16.54 7.19 -4.52
CA GLU A 49 17.61 8.15 -4.24
C GLU A 49 17.73 9.25 -5.31
N ARG A 50 17.34 8.96 -6.56
CA ARG A 50 17.44 9.93 -7.67
C ARG A 50 16.53 11.13 -7.43
N PHE A 51 15.41 10.90 -6.74
CA PHE A 51 14.41 11.92 -6.42
C PHE A 51 14.34 12.27 -4.93
N GLY A 52 15.09 11.56 -4.08
CA GLY A 52 14.98 11.71 -2.62
C GLY A 52 13.55 11.43 -2.12
N LYS A 53 12.92 10.37 -2.64
CA LYS A 53 11.49 10.10 -2.50
C LYS A 53 11.25 8.69 -1.96
N LEU A 54 10.47 8.59 -0.87
CA LEU A 54 9.95 7.31 -0.37
C LEU A 54 8.52 7.14 -0.87
N MET A 55 8.22 6.02 -1.52
CA MET A 55 6.87 5.61 -1.84
C MET A 55 6.46 4.42 -0.97
N LEU A 56 5.32 4.52 -0.29
CA LEU A 56 4.67 3.42 0.42
C LEU A 56 3.37 3.05 -0.30
N GLY A 57 3.24 1.81 -0.78
CA GLY A 57 2.07 1.35 -1.54
C GLY A 57 1.35 0.19 -0.87
N ARG A 58 0.01 0.19 -0.92
CA ARG A 58 -0.84 -0.87 -0.36
C ARG A 58 -1.87 -1.34 -1.38
N ASP A 59 -2.13 -2.65 -1.40
CA ASP A 59 -3.02 -3.29 -2.37
C ASP A 59 -4.45 -2.76 -2.38
N HIS A 60 -5.15 -3.05 -3.48
CA HIS A 60 -6.49 -2.58 -3.82
C HIS A 60 -7.50 -2.71 -2.66
N LEU A 61 -7.50 -3.86 -1.98
CA LEU A 61 -8.43 -4.17 -0.90
C LEU A 61 -7.81 -4.00 0.49
N GLY A 62 -6.52 -3.64 0.57
CA GLY A 62 -5.79 -3.47 1.81
C GLY A 62 -5.59 -4.77 2.59
N VAL A 63 -5.51 -5.91 1.90
CA VAL A 63 -5.34 -7.22 2.53
C VAL A 63 -4.04 -7.27 3.33
N LYS A 64 -2.96 -6.70 2.79
CA LYS A 64 -1.70 -6.54 3.54
C LYS A 64 -1.71 -5.22 4.29
N PRO A 65 -1.55 -5.21 5.62
CA PRO A 65 -1.38 -3.98 6.40
C PRO A 65 -0.06 -3.29 6.05
N LEU A 66 -0.07 -1.96 6.16
CA LEU A 66 1.13 -1.12 6.05
C LEU A 66 0.95 0.10 6.94
N PHE A 67 1.64 0.11 8.07
CA PHE A 67 1.62 1.19 9.04
C PHE A 67 2.82 2.11 8.85
N PHE A 68 2.64 3.39 9.17
CA PHE A 68 3.71 4.37 9.18
C PHE A 68 3.55 5.38 10.30
N ALA A 69 4.66 5.97 10.72
CA ALA A 69 4.73 7.08 11.66
C ALA A 69 5.80 8.07 11.18
N GLN A 70 5.49 9.36 11.23
CA GLN A 70 6.43 10.42 10.93
C GLN A 70 6.97 11.03 12.24
N ARG A 71 8.30 11.15 12.33
CA ARG A 71 9.01 11.77 13.47
C ARG A 71 10.05 12.75 12.93
N GLY A 72 9.66 14.02 12.82
CA GLY A 72 10.46 15.02 12.11
C GLY A 72 10.62 14.63 10.63
N SER A 73 11.87 14.46 10.20
CA SER A 73 12.22 14.01 8.84
C SER A 73 12.26 12.49 8.69
N ALA A 74 12.15 11.72 9.78
CA ALA A 74 12.17 10.27 9.72
C ALA A 74 10.78 9.70 9.42
N ILE A 75 10.72 8.77 8.47
CA ILE A 75 9.53 7.97 8.19
C ILE A 75 9.81 6.53 8.65
N LEU A 76 9.07 6.09 9.65
CA LEU A 76 9.08 4.73 10.16
C LEU A 76 7.90 3.99 9.55
N PHE A 77 8.09 2.79 9.01
CA PHE A 77 7.01 2.02 8.42
C PHE A 77 7.22 0.51 8.56
N GLY A 78 6.13 -0.24 8.48
CA GLY A 78 6.15 -1.69 8.57
C GLY A 78 4.76 -2.29 8.43
N SER A 79 4.69 -3.56 8.06
CA SER A 79 3.42 -4.27 7.93
C SER A 79 2.81 -4.69 9.27
N GLU A 80 3.52 -4.48 10.39
CA GLU A 80 3.02 -4.79 11.73
C GLU A 80 3.30 -3.63 12.68
N LEU A 81 2.33 -3.27 13.53
CA LEU A 81 2.47 -2.18 14.51
C LEU A 81 3.68 -2.38 15.44
N LYS A 82 3.97 -3.62 15.84
CA LYS A 82 5.11 -3.96 16.71
C LYS A 82 6.47 -3.54 16.14
N VAL A 83 6.57 -3.42 14.81
CA VAL A 83 7.80 -2.94 14.13
C VAL A 83 8.03 -1.47 14.41
N LEU A 84 6.96 -0.66 14.44
CA LEU A 84 7.07 0.76 14.75
C LEU A 84 7.28 0.96 16.26
N LEU A 85 6.54 0.23 17.08
CA LEU A 85 6.61 0.31 18.55
C LEU A 85 7.95 -0.14 19.14
N SER A 86 8.77 -0.87 18.38
CA SER A 86 10.13 -1.22 18.83
C SER A 86 11.13 -0.08 18.62
N HIS A 87 10.76 0.97 17.88
CA HIS A 87 11.65 2.09 17.61
C HIS A 87 11.60 3.13 18.75
N PRO A 88 12.75 3.62 19.26
CA PRO A 88 12.80 4.57 20.40
C PRO A 88 12.11 5.92 20.20
N LEU A 89 11.68 6.23 18.97
CA LEU A 89 10.97 7.47 18.63
C LEU A 89 9.45 7.29 18.62
N VAL A 90 8.96 6.09 18.94
CA VAL A 90 7.54 5.74 18.93
C VAL A 90 7.15 5.28 20.31
N ASP A 91 6.32 6.09 20.98
CA ASP A 91 5.73 5.71 22.26
C ASP A 91 4.49 4.82 22.04
N ALA A 92 4.32 3.82 22.91
CA ALA A 92 3.12 2.99 22.95
C ALA A 92 1.98 3.72 23.68
N GLU A 93 1.55 4.86 23.14
CA GLU A 93 0.47 5.70 23.68
C GLU A 93 -0.84 5.44 22.91
N VAL A 94 -1.95 5.29 23.64
CA VAL A 94 -3.31 5.20 23.07
C VAL A 94 -4.09 6.41 23.56
N ASP A 95 -4.58 7.21 22.63
CA ASP A 95 -5.38 8.40 22.90
C ASP A 95 -6.89 8.10 22.80
N LYS A 96 -7.72 9.14 22.88
CA LYS A 96 -9.18 9.00 22.83
C LYS A 96 -9.64 8.35 21.52
N GLU A 97 -9.00 8.73 20.42
CA GLU A 97 -9.23 8.21 19.08
C GLU A 97 -8.90 6.71 19.03
N GLY A 98 -7.72 6.31 19.52
CA GLY A 98 -7.33 4.90 19.61
C GLY A 98 -8.27 4.06 20.48
N LEU A 99 -8.75 4.61 21.60
CA LEU A 99 -9.79 3.96 22.42
C LEU A 99 -11.12 3.83 21.66
N SER A 100 -11.51 4.83 20.87
CA SER A 100 -12.71 4.75 20.02
C SER A 100 -12.57 3.69 18.92
N GLU A 101 -11.40 3.55 18.29
CA GLU A 101 -11.13 2.49 17.31
C GLU A 101 -11.34 1.10 17.93
N ILE A 102 -10.92 0.89 19.17
CA ILE A 102 -11.11 -0.38 19.88
C ILE A 102 -12.56 -0.59 20.30
N PHE A 103 -13.15 0.36 21.02
CA PHE A 103 -14.43 0.16 21.71
C PHE A 103 -15.67 0.41 20.85
N CYS A 104 -15.57 1.27 19.84
CA CYS A 104 -16.71 1.65 19.01
C CYS A 104 -16.75 0.92 17.66
N LEU A 105 -15.58 0.63 17.07
CA LEU A 105 -15.48 0.05 15.73
C LEU A 105 -15.01 -1.42 15.73
N GLY A 106 -14.41 -1.89 16.83
CA GLY A 106 -13.87 -3.23 16.95
C GLY A 106 -14.86 -4.32 16.50
N PRO A 107 -14.44 -5.26 15.63
CA PRO A 107 -13.06 -5.53 15.18
C PRO A 107 -12.60 -4.71 13.95
N THR A 108 -13.43 -3.81 13.43
CA THR A 108 -13.10 -2.95 12.28
C THR A 108 -12.30 -1.73 12.72
N ARG A 109 -11.63 -1.04 11.78
CA ARG A 109 -10.95 0.24 12.01
C ARG A 109 -11.36 1.27 10.97
N THR A 110 -11.31 2.54 11.33
CA THR A 110 -11.44 3.65 10.38
C THR A 110 -10.29 3.56 9.36
N PRO A 111 -10.57 3.62 8.04
CA PRO A 111 -9.52 3.53 7.02
C PRO A 111 -8.43 4.59 7.21
N GLY A 112 -7.19 4.14 7.39
CA GLY A 112 -6.03 4.99 7.58
C GLY A 112 -5.65 5.26 9.04
N HIS A 113 -6.49 4.85 9.99
CA HIS A 113 -6.23 4.99 11.41
C HIS A 113 -5.54 3.75 11.98
N ALA A 114 -4.67 3.97 12.96
CA ALA A 114 -4.17 2.93 13.85
C ALA A 114 -4.64 3.18 15.29
N ILE A 115 -4.41 2.20 16.16
CA ILE A 115 -4.79 2.26 17.59
C ILE A 115 -3.84 3.17 18.39
N PHE A 116 -2.56 3.18 18.01
CA PHE A 116 -1.55 3.95 18.73
C PHE A 116 -1.47 5.35 18.14
N LYS A 117 -1.34 6.33 19.03
CA LYS A 117 -1.22 7.74 18.72
C LYS A 117 -0.06 8.00 17.75
N ASP A 118 -0.30 8.89 16.79
CA ASP A 118 0.66 9.29 15.75
C ASP A 118 1.18 8.12 14.88
N ILE A 119 0.52 6.96 14.91
CA ILE A 119 0.70 5.87 13.95
C ILE A 119 -0.52 5.86 13.03
N HIS A 120 -0.26 5.72 11.74
CA HIS A 120 -1.27 5.70 10.69
C HIS A 120 -1.12 4.46 9.83
N GLU A 121 -2.15 4.15 9.06
CA GLU A 121 -2.14 3.05 8.09
C GLU A 121 -2.24 3.63 6.67
N VAL A 122 -1.47 3.11 5.72
CA VAL A 122 -1.70 3.44 4.31
C VAL A 122 -3.06 2.87 3.92
N ARG A 123 -3.94 3.67 3.30
CA ARG A 123 -5.30 3.21 2.93
C ARG A 123 -5.25 2.16 1.82
N ALA A 124 -6.24 1.27 1.79
CA ALA A 124 -6.43 0.31 0.69
C ALA A 124 -6.56 1.02 -0.67
N GLY A 125 -5.88 0.53 -1.71
CA GLY A 125 -5.89 1.14 -3.04
C GLY A 125 -5.24 2.52 -3.10
N HIS A 126 -4.36 2.83 -2.14
CA HIS A 126 -3.60 4.08 -2.11
C HIS A 126 -2.10 3.80 -2.05
N TYR A 127 -1.34 4.79 -2.52
CA TYR A 127 0.05 4.95 -2.14
C TYR A 127 0.27 6.32 -1.52
N MET A 128 1.34 6.43 -0.73
CA MET A 128 1.83 7.68 -0.19
C MET A 128 3.24 7.94 -0.68
N THR A 129 3.56 9.19 -0.99
CA THR A 129 4.94 9.61 -1.26
C THR A 129 5.41 10.57 -0.19
N PHE A 130 6.68 10.48 0.18
CA PHE A 130 7.34 11.37 1.14
C PHE A 130 8.59 11.94 0.49
N THR A 131 8.72 13.26 0.56
CA THR A 131 9.85 14.04 0.05
C THR A 131 10.29 15.06 1.10
N SER A 132 11.39 15.77 0.86
CA SER A 132 11.80 16.89 1.70
C SER A 132 10.74 18.01 1.80
N ASN A 133 9.84 18.10 0.81
CA ASN A 133 8.83 19.15 0.72
C ASN A 133 7.50 18.75 1.39
N GLY A 134 7.40 17.51 1.88
CA GLY A 134 6.21 16.97 2.53
C GLY A 134 5.76 15.64 1.92
N SER A 135 4.56 15.23 2.30
CA SER A 135 3.95 13.96 1.89
C SER A 135 2.67 14.17 1.08
N THR A 136 2.44 13.28 0.13
CA THR A 136 1.18 13.22 -0.64
C THR A 136 0.57 11.82 -0.55
N THR A 137 -0.75 11.76 -0.69
CA THR A 137 -1.52 10.52 -0.72
C THR A 137 -2.31 10.47 -2.02
N THR A 138 -2.16 9.38 -2.78
CA THR A 138 -2.87 9.18 -4.04
C THR A 138 -3.71 7.92 -3.96
N GLN A 139 -5.00 8.05 -4.24
CA GLN A 139 -5.86 6.90 -4.49
C GLN A 139 -5.66 6.44 -5.94
N TYR A 140 -5.10 5.25 -6.13
CA TYR A 140 -4.91 4.68 -7.46
C TYR A 140 -6.01 3.69 -7.83
N TRP A 141 -6.74 3.17 -6.84
CA TRP A 141 -7.86 2.26 -7.04
C TRP A 141 -9.04 2.53 -6.11
N LYS A 142 -10.24 2.28 -6.62
CA LYS A 142 -11.49 2.34 -5.88
C LYS A 142 -12.43 1.27 -6.41
N LEU A 143 -13.11 0.55 -5.52
CA LEU A 143 -14.19 -0.34 -5.93
C LEU A 143 -15.35 0.49 -6.50
N GLU A 144 -15.64 0.29 -7.78
CA GLU A 144 -16.81 0.86 -8.44
C GLU A 144 -17.92 -0.17 -8.48
N SER A 145 -19.03 0.11 -7.79
CA SER A 145 -20.24 -0.70 -7.91
C SER A 145 -20.99 -0.29 -9.18
N LYS A 146 -21.18 -1.24 -10.09
CA LYS A 146 -21.95 -1.08 -11.33
C LYS A 146 -23.13 -2.05 -11.30
N LYS A 147 -24.24 -1.65 -11.94
CA LYS A 147 -25.38 -2.56 -12.09
C LYS A 147 -24.92 -3.76 -12.92
N HIS A 148 -25.17 -4.97 -12.40
CA HIS A 148 -24.99 -6.20 -13.16
C HIS A 148 -26.08 -6.28 -14.23
N VAL A 149 -25.68 -6.33 -15.50
CA VAL A 149 -26.60 -6.32 -16.66
C VAL A 149 -26.65 -7.65 -17.40
N ASP A 150 -25.72 -8.55 -17.08
CA ASP A 150 -25.64 -9.87 -17.71
C ASP A 150 -26.81 -10.74 -17.26
N ASP A 151 -27.35 -11.54 -18.18
CA ASP A 151 -28.28 -12.63 -17.84
C ASP A 151 -27.54 -13.80 -17.18
N ILE A 152 -28.28 -14.85 -16.79
CA ILE A 152 -27.71 -15.98 -16.05
C ILE A 152 -26.62 -16.67 -16.87
N ASP A 153 -26.88 -16.97 -18.16
CA ASP A 153 -25.96 -17.71 -19.00
C ASP A 153 -24.68 -16.90 -19.24
N THR A 154 -24.81 -15.60 -19.56
CA THR A 154 -23.67 -14.70 -19.74
C THR A 154 -22.86 -14.58 -18.44
N THR A 155 -23.54 -14.46 -17.30
CA THR A 155 -22.86 -14.38 -15.99
C THR A 155 -22.05 -15.65 -15.70
N VAL A 156 -22.60 -16.82 -16.01
CA VAL A 156 -21.90 -18.11 -15.80
C VAL A 156 -20.66 -18.20 -16.68
N GLU A 157 -20.69 -17.66 -17.90
CA GLU A 157 -19.55 -17.68 -18.81
C GLU A 157 -18.47 -16.64 -18.46
N THR A 158 -18.83 -15.50 -17.86
CA THR A 158 -17.91 -14.36 -17.65
C THR A 158 -17.28 -14.31 -16.26
N ILE A 159 -17.88 -14.95 -15.26
CA ILE A 159 -17.28 -15.07 -13.92
C ILE A 159 -16.01 -15.93 -14.02
N ARG A 160 -14.86 -15.32 -13.68
CA ARG A 160 -13.54 -15.97 -13.58
C ARG A 160 -13.13 -16.16 -12.14
#